data_AF-A0A699J193-F1
#
_entry.id   AF-A0A699J193-F1
#
_cell.length_a   1.000
_cell.length_b   1.000
_cell.length_c   1.000
_cell.angle_alpha   90.00
_cell.angle_beta   90.00
_cell.angle_gamma   90.00
#
_symmetry.space_group_name_H-M   'P 1'
#
loop_
_entity.id
_entity.type
_entity.pdbx_description
1 polymer ?
#
loop_
_entity_poly.entity_id
_entity_poly.type
_entity_poly.pdbx_seq_one_letter_code
_entity_poly.pdbx_strand_id
1 'polypeptide(L)'
;MCWAEVGEAQLTGPEMIQESTEKIVLIKRRIQAAQDRQKSYADLKRKLMEFRVEDRVMLKVSPGKRVIRFDKRGKLNLRYVGPFKVLAKVGKVAYML
;
A
#
# COMPACT_ATOMS: atom_id res chain seq x y z
N MET A 1 16.01 -38.89 -25.55
CA MET A 1 15.37 -37.63 -25.14
C MET A 1 15.86 -36.56 -26.12
N CYS A 2 15.04 -36.18 -27.08
CA CYS A 2 15.42 -35.21 -28.11
C CYS A 2 15.28 -33.79 -27.56
N TRP A 3 16.41 -33.11 -27.40
CA TRP A 3 16.45 -31.66 -27.40
C TRP A 3 16.20 -31.22 -28.85
N ALA A 4 15.04 -30.61 -29.11
CA ALA A 4 14.81 -29.93 -30.38
C ALA A 4 15.74 -28.72 -30.41
N GLU A 5 16.73 -28.77 -31.29
CA GLU A 5 17.60 -27.67 -31.66
C GLU A 5 16.73 -26.44 -31.91
N VAL A 6 16.92 -25.42 -31.07
CA VAL A 6 16.33 -24.10 -31.29
C VAL A 6 17.06 -23.52 -32.50
N GLY A 7 16.54 -23.83 -33.68
CA GLY A 7 16.88 -23.11 -34.90
C GLY A 7 16.58 -21.63 -34.66
N GLU A 8 17.58 -20.80 -34.91
CA GLU A 8 17.41 -19.36 -34.93
C GLU A 8 16.18 -19.02 -35.76
N ALA A 9 15.15 -18.46 -35.11
CA ALA A 9 13.96 -17.97 -35.77
C ALA A 9 14.33 -16.71 -36.57
N GLN A 10 14.98 -16.90 -37.71
CA GLN A 10 15.14 -15.84 -38.71
C GLN A 10 13.82 -15.66 -39.46
N LEU A 11 13.47 -14.40 -39.71
CA LEU A 11 12.33 -13.87 -40.49
C LEU A 11 11.03 -13.56 -39.70
N THR A 12 11.13 -12.74 -38.64
CA THR A 12 9.97 -11.92 -38.24
C THR A 12 10.13 -10.54 -38.88
N GLY A 13 9.31 -10.21 -39.87
CA GLY A 13 9.42 -8.95 -40.63
C GLY A 13 9.24 -7.70 -39.77
N PRO A 14 9.70 -6.52 -40.25
CA PRO A 14 9.64 -5.25 -39.49
C PRO A 14 8.22 -4.86 -39.06
N GLU A 15 7.20 -5.21 -39.83
CA GLU A 15 5.78 -4.99 -39.47
C GLU A 15 5.37 -5.74 -38.21
N MET A 16 5.77 -7.01 -38.07
CA MET A 16 5.45 -7.83 -36.89
C MET A 16 6.15 -7.30 -35.63
N ILE A 17 7.36 -6.75 -35.79
CA ILE A 17 8.10 -6.09 -34.70
C ILE A 17 7.39 -4.79 -34.28
N GLN A 18 6.91 -4.00 -35.25
CA GLN A 18 6.14 -2.78 -34.96
C GLN A 18 4.82 -3.10 -34.25
N GLU A 19 4.03 -4.05 -34.77
CA GLU A 19 2.78 -4.47 -34.15
C GLU A 19 2.97 -4.99 -32.72
N SER A 20 4.01 -5.81 -32.49
CA SER A 20 4.29 -6.33 -31.15
C SER A 20 4.72 -5.22 -30.19
N THR A 21 5.49 -4.25 -30.67
CA THR A 21 5.88 -3.06 -29.89
C THR A 21 4.67 -2.23 -29.49
N GLU A 22 3.73 -1.99 -30.41
CA GLU A 22 2.47 -1.30 -30.12
C GLU A 22 1.62 -2.04 -29.08
N LYS A 23 1.51 -3.37 -29.22
CA LYS A 23 0.79 -4.22 -28.25
C LYS A 23 1.45 -4.16 -26.87
N ILE A 24 2.79 -4.16 -26.79
CA ILE A 24 3.52 -3.99 -25.53
C ILE A 24 3.21 -2.63 -24.88
N VAL A 25 3.22 -1.55 -25.67
CA VAL A 25 2.89 -0.20 -25.16
C VAL A 25 1.46 -0.16 -24.65
N LEU A 26 0.51 -0.76 -25.38
CA LEU A 26 -0.89 -0.85 -24.97
C LEU A 26 -1.06 -1.61 -23.66
N ILE A 27 -0.38 -2.75 -23.50
CA ILE A 27 -0.41 -3.55 -22.27
C ILE A 27 0.16 -2.74 -21.10
N LYS A 28 1.30 -2.07 -21.27
CA LYS A 28 1.89 -1.21 -20.24
C LYS A 28 0.93 -0.11 -19.80
N ARG A 29 0.28 0.57 -20.76
CA ARG A 29 -0.74 1.60 -20.46
C ARG A 29 -1.93 1.04 -19.67
N ARG A 30 -2.40 -0.16 -20.02
CA ARG A 30 -3.52 -0.81 -19.31
C ARG A 30 -3.15 -1.18 -17.88
N ILE A 31 -1.94 -1.71 -17.66
CA ILE A 31 -1.43 -2.04 -16.32
C ILE A 31 -1.31 -0.78 -15.48
N GLN A 32 -0.73 0.29 -16.03
CA GLN A 32 -0.60 1.57 -15.33
C GLN A 32 -1.97 2.13 -14.93
N ALA A 33 -2.93 2.15 -15.85
CA ALA A 33 -4.29 2.63 -15.57
C ALA A 33 -4.98 1.80 -14.47
N ALA A 34 -4.74 0.48 -14.42
CA ALA A 34 -5.26 -0.36 -13.35
C ALA A 34 -4.60 -0.05 -11.99
N GLN A 35 -3.28 0.14 -11.97
CA GLN A 35 -2.55 0.53 -10.76
C GLN A 35 -2.98 1.91 -10.24
N ASP A 36 -3.15 2.88 -11.14
CA ASP A 36 -3.59 4.23 -10.79
C ASP A 36 -5.01 4.24 -10.19
N ARG A 37 -5.92 3.42 -10.75
CA ARG A 37 -7.27 3.21 -10.17
C ARG A 37 -7.20 2.63 -8.76
N GLN A 38 -6.39 1.57 -8.57
CA GLN A 38 -6.20 0.96 -7.25
C GLN A 38 -5.63 1.96 -6.23
N LYS A 39 -4.61 2.73 -6.65
CA LYS A 39 -3.99 3.77 -5.83
C LYS A 39 -4.99 4.86 -5.46
N SER A 40 -5.77 5.36 -6.42
CA SER A 40 -6.82 6.35 -6.18
C SER A 40 -7.85 5.86 -5.15
N TYR A 41 -8.32 4.61 -5.27
CA TYR A 41 -9.24 4.02 -4.29
C TYR A 41 -8.61 3.88 -2.89
N ALA A 42 -7.34 3.49 -2.82
CA ALA A 42 -6.62 3.38 -1.55
C ALA A 42 -6.40 4.75 -0.90
N ASP A 43 -6.02 5.76 -1.68
CA ASP A 43 -5.67 7.09 -1.21
C ASP A 43 -6.91 7.90 -0.83
N LEU A 44 -8.03 7.76 -1.55
CA LEU A 44 -9.32 8.38 -1.15
C LEU A 44 -9.80 7.93 0.24
N LYS A 45 -9.49 6.69 0.64
CA LYS A 45 -9.83 6.18 1.98
C LYS A 45 -8.81 6.56 3.05
N ARG A 46 -7.63 7.02 2.67
CA ARG A 46 -6.61 7.55 3.59
C ARG A 46 -6.86 9.03 3.82
N LYS A 47 -7.72 9.36 4.78
CA LYS A 47 -7.75 10.74 5.30
C LYS A 47 -6.37 11.06 5.89
N LEU A 48 -5.74 12.12 5.39
CA LEU A 48 -4.62 12.76 6.09
C LEU A 48 -5.17 13.26 7.43
N MET A 49 -4.98 12.46 8.48
CA MET A 49 -5.44 12.80 9.81
C MET A 49 -4.41 13.73 10.44
N GLU A 50 -4.69 15.02 10.39
CA GLU A 50 -3.91 16.04 11.07
C GLU A 50 -4.55 16.34 12.42
N PHE A 51 -3.73 16.33 13.47
CA PHE A 51 -4.15 16.70 14.82
C PHE A 51 -3.58 18.09 15.14
N ARG A 52 -4.36 18.89 15.85
CA ARG A 52 -3.92 20.17 16.40
C ARG A 52 -3.28 19.96 17.77
N VAL A 53 -2.45 20.90 18.19
CA VAL A 53 -1.95 20.94 19.58
C VAL A 53 -3.16 21.12 20.50
N GLU A 54 -3.16 20.43 21.64
CA GLU A 54 -4.27 20.25 22.59
C GLU A 54 -5.40 19.26 22.19
N ASP A 55 -5.39 18.70 20.97
CA ASP A 55 -6.34 17.66 20.61
C ASP A 55 -6.13 16.40 21.48
N ARG A 56 -7.24 15.75 21.87
CA ARG A 56 -7.21 14.47 22.58
C ARG A 56 -7.31 13.30 21.61
N VAL A 57 -6.27 12.49 21.54
CA VAL A 57 -6.17 11.34 20.62
C VAL A 57 -6.06 10.02 21.38
N MET A 58 -6.58 8.94 20.80
CA MET A 58 -6.42 7.59 21.38
C MET A 58 -5.27 6.84 20.72
N LEU A 59 -4.43 6.20 21.53
CA LEU A 59 -3.29 5.44 21.03
C LEU A 59 -3.67 4.00 20.70
N LYS A 60 -3.40 3.58 19.46
CA LYS A 60 -3.61 2.19 19.05
C LYS A 60 -2.56 1.28 19.69
N VAL A 61 -2.99 0.20 20.33
CA VAL A 61 -2.10 -0.76 20.98
C VAL A 61 -1.61 -1.80 19.98
N SER A 62 -0.34 -2.20 20.07
CA SER A 62 0.17 -3.31 19.29
C SER A 62 -0.46 -4.65 19.73
N PRO A 63 -0.69 -5.59 18.81
CA PRO A 63 -1.31 -6.88 19.15
C PRO A 63 -0.62 -7.63 20.31
N GLY A 64 0.71 -7.60 20.36
CA GLY A 64 1.49 -8.26 21.43
C GLY A 64 1.36 -7.58 22.80
N LYS A 65 1.34 -6.23 22.84
CA LYS A 65 1.14 -5.49 24.10
C LYS A 65 -0.29 -5.58 24.64
N ARG A 66 -1.24 -6.06 23.82
CA ARG A 66 -2.65 -6.18 24.18
C ARG A 66 -2.90 -7.20 25.28
N VAL A 67 -2.12 -8.29 25.30
CA VAL A 67 -2.23 -9.34 26.33
C VAL A 67 -1.62 -8.87 27.65
N ILE A 68 -0.47 -8.20 27.59
CA ILE A 68 0.28 -7.72 28.77
C ILE A 68 -0.42 -6.55 29.47
N ARG A 69 -1.12 -5.67 28.72
CA ARG A 69 -1.75 -4.46 29.31
C ARG A 69 -3.16 -4.63 29.81
N PHE A 70 -3.91 -5.61 29.29
CA PHE A 70 -5.32 -5.78 29.62
C PHE A 70 -5.61 -7.11 30.33
N ASP A 71 -4.58 -7.95 30.55
CA ASP A 71 -4.57 -9.28 31.20
C ASP A 71 -5.63 -10.29 30.74
N LYS A 72 -6.46 -9.90 29.79
CA LYS A 72 -7.55 -10.67 29.23
C LYS A 72 -7.23 -10.91 27.78
N ARG A 73 -7.36 -12.15 27.32
CA ARG A 73 -7.26 -12.51 25.89
C ARG A 73 -8.67 -12.72 25.37
N GLY A 74 -9.32 -11.62 24.96
CA GLY A 74 -10.72 -11.64 24.54
C GLY A 74 -10.97 -10.93 23.21
N LYS A 75 -12.00 -11.38 22.48
CA LYS A 75 -12.48 -10.76 21.23
C LYS A 75 -12.82 -9.27 21.43
N LEU A 76 -13.19 -8.88 22.65
CA LEU A 76 -13.64 -7.54 23.06
C LEU A 76 -12.57 -6.65 23.74
N ASN A 77 -11.29 -7.02 23.70
CA ASN A 77 -10.26 -6.16 24.29
C ASN A 77 -10.23 -4.77 23.61
N LEU A 78 -9.97 -3.72 24.37
CA LEU A 78 -9.75 -2.38 23.80
C LEU A 78 -8.56 -2.42 22.82
N ARG A 79 -8.75 -1.87 21.62
CA ARG A 79 -7.68 -1.72 20.60
C ARG A 79 -6.91 -0.42 20.78
N TYR A 80 -7.44 0.47 21.61
CA TYR A 80 -6.94 1.81 21.85
C TYR A 80 -6.81 2.07 23.35
N VAL A 81 -5.85 2.89 23.76
CA VAL A 81 -5.61 3.31 25.14
C VAL A 81 -5.79 4.81 25.20
N GLY A 82 -6.56 5.27 26.19
CA GLY A 82 -6.61 6.61 26.80
C GLY A 82 -6.68 7.82 25.84
N PRO A 83 -7.37 8.90 26.22
CA PRO A 83 -7.16 10.18 25.55
C PRO A 83 -5.81 10.77 26.00
N PHE A 84 -4.88 10.92 25.07
CA PHE A 84 -3.63 11.66 25.25
C PHE A 84 -3.75 13.03 24.59
N LYS A 85 -3.15 14.05 25.18
CA LYS A 85 -3.10 15.38 24.57
C LYS A 85 -1.94 15.47 23.60
N VAL A 86 -2.15 16.05 22.43
CA VAL A 86 -1.05 16.39 21.53
C VAL A 86 -0.34 17.63 22.05
N LEU A 87 0.93 17.48 22.46
CA LEU A 87 1.77 18.57 22.98
C LEU A 87 2.45 19.35 21.86
N ALA A 88 2.93 18.66 20.82
CA ALA A 88 3.64 19.28 19.70
C ALA A 88 3.56 18.44 18.42
N LYS A 89 3.61 19.09 17.25
CA LYS A 89 3.77 18.42 15.94
C LYS A 89 5.25 18.40 15.58
N VAL A 90 5.84 17.20 15.55
CA VAL A 90 7.28 16.99 15.24
C VAL A 90 7.49 16.81 13.73
N GLY A 91 6.49 16.30 13.01
CA GLY A 91 6.55 16.12 11.55
C GLY A 91 5.18 15.98 10.92
N LYS A 92 5.12 15.69 9.62
CA LYS A 92 3.86 15.59 8.87
C LYS A 92 2.86 14.58 9.48
N VAL A 93 3.36 13.49 10.06
CA VAL A 93 2.54 12.42 10.67
C VAL A 93 3.01 12.08 12.11
N ALA A 94 3.98 12.82 12.64
CA ALA A 94 4.60 12.54 13.95
C ALA A 94 4.21 13.62 14.96
N TYR A 95 3.67 13.19 16.10
CA TYR A 95 3.17 14.05 17.18
C TYR A 95 3.76 13.59 18.51
N MET A 96 4.07 14.56 19.37
CA MET A 96 4.43 14.34 20.76
C MET A 96 3.17 14.39 21.61
N LEU A 97 3.01 13.41 22.50
CA LEU A 97 1.87 13.21 23.38
C LEU A 97 2.26 13.32 24.85
#